data_AF-A0A6A2FPR2-F1
#
_entry.id   AF-A0A6A2FPR2-F1
#
_cell.length_a   1.000
_cell.length_b   1.000
_cell.length_c   1.000
_cell.angle_alpha   90.00
_cell.angle_beta   90.00
_cell.angle_gamma   90.00
#
_symmetry.space_group_name_H-M   'P 1'
#
loop_
_entity.id
_entity.type
_entity.pdbx_description
1 polymer ?
#
loop_
_entity_poly.entity_id
_entity_poly.type
_entity_poly.pdbx_seq_one_letter_code
_entity_poly.pdbx_strand_id
1 'polypeptide(L)'
;MKYLSLLVVFFSTMIFSKAQSYVGTSDSAIAAHAKQILEGVVTPTDDKLTGCCLDSLFSANLTTREYYSKVFGVIVSKSDGALSELVGIYCKNYLDSLPKEYIKHYKSQSPSNKKLHDMFIASEFYIEGADIKEAYISLSKFFFDVKQRDGIYTKEYKELEEIQLAVVESLKSMYN
;
A
#
# COMPACT_ATOMS: atom_id res chain seq x y z
N MET A 1 -22.71 -21.43 -16.95
CA MET A 1 -21.59 -20.60 -16.43
C MET A 1 -21.97 -19.12 -16.48
N LYS A 2 -22.69 -18.61 -15.48
CA LYS A 2 -23.14 -17.20 -15.41
C LYS A 2 -23.23 -16.73 -13.94
N TYR A 3 -22.23 -17.02 -13.11
CA TYR A 3 -22.25 -16.58 -11.69
C TYR A 3 -20.87 -16.20 -11.11
N LEU A 4 -19.84 -15.98 -11.93
CA LEU A 4 -18.51 -15.62 -11.42
C LEU A 4 -18.16 -14.12 -11.54
N SER A 5 -18.98 -13.32 -12.21
CA SER A 5 -18.71 -11.89 -12.46
C SER A 5 -19.31 -10.92 -11.44
N LEU A 6 -20.11 -11.40 -10.48
CA LEU A 6 -20.70 -10.52 -9.46
C LEU A 6 -19.87 -10.43 -8.17
N LEU A 7 -19.01 -11.40 -7.85
CA LEU A 7 -18.28 -11.42 -6.57
C LEU A 7 -17.12 -10.41 -6.53
N VAL A 8 -16.49 -10.13 -7.67
CA VAL A 8 -15.36 -9.17 -7.76
C VAL A 8 -15.82 -7.72 -7.61
N VAL A 9 -17.06 -7.41 -8.02
CA VAL A 9 -17.63 -6.06 -7.87
C VAL A 9 -17.97 -5.76 -6.41
N PHE A 10 -18.35 -6.76 -5.61
CA PHE A 10 -18.72 -6.56 -4.21
C PHE A 10 -17.53 -6.23 -3.28
N PHE A 11 -16.34 -6.76 -3.56
CA PHE A 11 -15.15 -6.45 -2.76
C PHE A 11 -14.66 -5.02 -2.98
N SER A 12 -14.76 -4.49 -4.21
CA SER A 12 -14.45 -3.08 -4.49
C SER A 12 -15.41 -2.13 -3.76
N THR A 13 -16.70 -2.46 -3.67
CA THR A 13 -17.69 -1.61 -2.99
C THR A 13 -17.62 -1.67 -1.46
N MET A 14 -17.21 -2.80 -0.86
CA MET A 14 -17.02 -2.87 0.60
C MET A 14 -15.78 -2.10 1.07
N ILE A 15 -14.73 -1.99 0.24
CA ILE A 15 -13.52 -1.22 0.60
C ILE A 15 -13.80 0.28 0.53
N PHE A 16 -14.60 0.75 -0.45
CA PHE A 16 -15.14 2.13 -0.41
C PHE A 16 -15.96 2.39 0.86
N SER A 17 -16.72 1.41 1.35
CA SER A 17 -17.48 1.56 2.60
C SER A 17 -16.61 1.66 3.86
N LYS A 18 -15.41 1.09 3.87
CA LYS A 18 -14.49 1.17 5.03
C LYS A 18 -13.65 2.45 5.00
N ALA A 19 -13.17 2.86 3.82
CA ALA A 19 -12.52 4.17 3.62
C ALA A 19 -13.48 5.34 3.94
N GLN A 20 -14.78 5.16 3.72
CA GLN A 20 -15.80 6.18 4.01
C GLN A 20 -16.27 6.20 5.48
N SER A 21 -15.74 5.32 6.35
CA SER A 21 -16.15 5.24 7.77
C SER A 21 -15.42 6.20 8.72
N TYR A 22 -14.47 7.01 8.22
CA TYR A 22 -13.70 7.94 9.05
C TYR A 22 -14.23 9.38 9.06
N VAL A 23 -15.42 9.62 8.51
CA VAL A 23 -16.11 10.92 8.47
C VAL A 23 -16.45 11.37 9.90
N GLY A 24 -15.57 12.15 10.52
CA GLY A 24 -15.80 12.73 11.84
C GLY A 24 -14.56 13.29 12.56
N THR A 25 -13.36 13.12 12.00
CA THR A 25 -12.14 13.76 12.52
C THR A 25 -11.89 15.05 11.74
N SER A 26 -11.62 16.18 12.42
CA SER A 26 -11.28 17.42 11.72
C SER A 26 -9.91 17.33 11.04
N ASP A 27 -9.77 17.93 9.86
CA ASP A 27 -8.49 17.99 9.11
C ASP A 27 -7.31 18.48 9.96
N SER A 28 -7.60 19.37 10.93
CA SER A 28 -6.62 19.88 11.89
C SER A 28 -6.02 18.80 12.82
N ALA A 29 -6.84 17.83 13.26
CA ALA A 29 -6.38 16.77 14.16
C ALA A 29 -5.53 15.74 13.40
N ILE A 30 -5.90 15.41 12.16
CA ILE A 30 -5.13 14.51 11.29
C ILE A 30 -3.77 15.14 10.98
N ALA A 31 -3.74 16.43 10.60
CA ALA A 31 -2.50 17.14 10.33
C ALA A 31 -1.58 17.24 11.56
N ALA A 32 -2.15 17.50 12.74
CA ALA A 32 -1.41 17.53 14.00
C ALA A 32 -0.80 16.15 14.33
N HIS A 33 -1.58 15.08 14.19
CA HIS A 33 -1.12 13.72 14.44
C HIS A 33 -0.03 13.29 13.46
N ALA A 34 -0.21 13.56 12.17
CA ALA A 34 0.80 13.33 11.13
C ALA A 34 2.13 14.03 11.44
N LYS A 35 2.05 15.28 11.92
CA LYS A 35 3.23 16.04 12.34
C LYS A 35 3.91 15.37 13.54
N GLN A 36 3.15 14.93 14.55
CA GLN A 36 3.69 14.23 15.71
C GLN A 36 4.37 12.89 15.34
N ILE A 37 3.84 12.15 14.36
CA ILE A 37 4.47 10.94 13.80
C ILE A 37 5.81 11.30 13.17
N LEU A 38 5.86 12.32 12.30
CA LEU A 38 7.10 12.75 11.63
C LEU A 38 8.17 13.23 12.61
N GLU A 39 7.75 13.90 13.69
CA GLU A 39 8.64 14.36 14.77
C GLU A 39 9.05 13.24 15.73
N GLY A 40 8.48 12.03 15.60
CA GLY A 40 8.74 10.89 16.48
C GLY A 40 8.15 11.05 17.88
N VAL A 41 7.21 11.99 18.06
CA VAL A 41 6.50 12.24 19.33
C VAL A 41 5.46 11.16 19.60
N VAL A 42 4.84 10.64 18.53
CA VAL A 42 3.85 9.57 18.59
C VAL A 42 4.29 8.42 17.70
N THR A 43 4.26 7.19 18.25
CA THR A 43 4.39 5.97 17.46
C THR A 43 3.04 5.65 16.82
N PRO A 44 2.96 5.46 15.49
CA PRO A 44 1.70 5.11 14.84
C PRO A 44 1.22 3.73 15.29
N THR A 45 -0.09 3.58 15.42
CA THR A 45 -0.79 2.34 15.79
C THR A 45 -1.94 2.10 14.82
N ASP A 46 -2.69 1.00 14.95
CA ASP A 46 -3.88 0.70 14.14
C ASP A 46 -5.11 1.57 14.48
N ASP A 47 -4.89 2.80 14.95
CA ASP A 47 -5.93 3.72 15.38
C ASP A 47 -6.55 4.52 14.22
N LYS A 48 -7.66 5.22 14.56
CA LYS A 48 -8.41 6.05 13.60
C LYS A 48 -7.55 7.16 12.99
N LEU A 49 -6.66 7.79 13.75
CA LEU A 49 -5.88 8.92 13.26
C LEU A 49 -4.79 8.46 12.29
N THR A 50 -4.13 7.35 12.58
CA THR A 50 -3.18 6.70 11.68
C THR A 50 -3.88 6.26 10.40
N GLY A 51 -5.06 5.65 10.50
CA GLY A 51 -5.92 5.34 9.35
C GLY A 51 -6.21 6.56 8.48
N CYS A 52 -6.65 7.67 9.08
CA CYS A 52 -6.89 8.93 8.36
C CYS A 52 -5.62 9.52 7.69
N CYS A 53 -4.45 9.36 8.31
CA CYS A 53 -3.18 9.74 7.68
C CYS A 53 -2.88 8.89 6.44
N LEU A 54 -3.17 7.58 6.51
CA LEU A 54 -3.01 6.66 5.39
C LEU A 54 -4.01 6.96 4.26
N ASP A 55 -5.28 7.26 4.58
CA ASP A 55 -6.28 7.71 3.59
C ASP A 55 -5.82 8.97 2.84
N SER A 56 -5.17 9.89 3.56
CA SER A 56 -4.68 11.16 3.00
C SER A 56 -3.59 10.97 1.92
N LEU A 57 -2.98 9.79 1.84
CA LEU A 57 -2.07 9.39 0.77
C LEU A 57 -2.75 9.41 -0.62
N PHE A 58 -4.07 9.24 -0.66
CA PHE A 58 -4.86 9.20 -1.90
C PHE A 58 -5.65 10.50 -2.15
N SER A 59 -5.33 11.59 -1.45
CA SER A 59 -5.97 12.89 -1.67
C SER A 59 -5.84 13.36 -3.13
N ALA A 60 -6.86 14.05 -3.64
CA ALA A 60 -6.78 14.69 -4.96
C ALA A 60 -5.71 15.79 -5.01
N ASN A 61 -5.35 16.37 -3.87
CA ASN A 61 -4.34 17.43 -3.77
C ASN A 61 -2.92 16.85 -3.72
N LEU A 62 -2.08 17.22 -4.69
CA LEU A 62 -0.70 16.74 -4.79
C LEU A 62 0.14 17.10 -3.56
N THR A 63 0.03 18.33 -3.04
CA THR A 63 0.79 18.77 -1.86
C THR A 63 0.40 17.96 -0.62
N THR A 64 -0.88 17.63 -0.47
CA THR A 64 -1.34 16.71 0.57
C THR A 64 -0.69 15.34 0.40
N ARG A 65 -0.77 14.73 -0.79
CA ARG A 65 -0.15 13.40 -1.03
C ARG A 65 1.35 13.41 -0.77
N GLU A 66 2.07 14.42 -1.24
CA GLU A 66 3.52 14.52 -1.02
C GLU A 66 3.88 14.60 0.46
N TYR A 67 3.11 15.37 1.25
CA TYR A 67 3.28 15.42 2.70
C TYR A 67 3.01 14.06 3.35
N TYR A 68 1.85 13.45 3.08
CA TYR A 68 1.46 12.19 3.68
C TYR A 68 2.27 10.99 3.18
N SER A 69 2.92 11.07 2.02
CA SER A 69 3.90 10.07 1.58
C SER A 69 5.09 9.96 2.52
N LYS A 70 5.50 11.05 3.18
CA LYS A 70 6.57 11.03 4.18
C LYS A 70 6.08 10.38 5.47
N VAL A 71 4.87 10.72 5.88
CA VAL A 71 4.20 10.13 7.06
C VAL A 71 4.05 8.63 6.88
N PHE A 72 3.60 8.19 5.69
CA PHE A 72 3.48 6.79 5.30
C PHE A 72 4.79 6.03 5.45
N GLY A 73 5.92 6.61 5.02
CA GLY A 73 7.24 5.97 5.20
C GLY A 73 7.61 5.74 6.67
N VAL A 74 7.25 6.67 7.57
CA VAL A 74 7.43 6.49 9.02
C VAL A 74 6.50 5.39 9.54
N ILE A 75 5.22 5.41 9.13
CA ILE A 75 4.24 4.38 9.51
C ILE A 75 4.75 3.00 9.13
N VAL A 76 5.15 2.79 7.87
CA VAL A 76 5.74 1.52 7.38
C VAL A 76 6.90 1.08 8.26
N SER A 77 7.82 1.99 8.61
CA SER A 77 9.00 1.66 9.43
C SER A 77 8.70 1.27 10.89
N LYS A 78 7.50 1.58 11.36
CA LYS A 78 7.03 1.33 12.73
C LYS A 78 5.90 0.31 12.80
N SER A 79 5.49 -0.26 11.67
CA SER A 79 4.35 -1.16 11.60
C SER A 79 4.70 -2.57 12.06
N ASP A 80 3.90 -3.09 12.98
CA ASP A 80 3.87 -4.48 13.42
C ASP A 80 2.41 -4.94 13.65
N GLY A 81 2.20 -6.22 13.93
CA GLY A 81 0.89 -6.79 14.28
C GLY A 81 -0.26 -6.31 13.37
N ALA A 82 -1.35 -5.82 13.98
CA ALA A 82 -2.53 -5.33 13.27
C ALA A 82 -2.25 -4.11 12.36
N LEU A 83 -1.31 -3.24 12.74
CA LEU A 83 -0.94 -2.10 11.89
C LEU A 83 -0.24 -2.58 10.61
N SER A 84 0.58 -3.63 10.68
CA SER A 84 1.25 -4.19 9.50
C SER A 84 0.29 -4.78 8.48
N GLU A 85 -0.79 -5.43 8.92
CA GLU A 85 -1.87 -5.92 8.04
C GLU A 85 -2.56 -4.76 7.31
N LEU A 86 -2.89 -3.69 8.05
CA LEU A 86 -3.46 -2.49 7.45
C LEU A 86 -2.50 -1.88 6.43
N VAL A 87 -1.22 -1.76 6.77
CA VAL A 87 -0.21 -1.15 5.90
C VAL A 87 0.08 -1.97 4.65
N GLY A 88 -0.04 -3.30 4.69
CA GLY A 88 0.02 -4.16 3.49
C GLY A 88 -0.99 -3.75 2.43
N ILE A 89 -2.26 -3.57 2.84
CA ILE A 89 -3.33 -3.07 1.97
C ILE A 89 -2.96 -1.71 1.38
N TYR A 90 -2.44 -0.78 2.18
CA TYR A 90 -2.04 0.55 1.70
C TYR A 90 -0.82 0.52 0.76
N CYS A 91 0.17 -0.33 1.00
CA CYS A 91 1.31 -0.52 0.10
C CYS A 91 0.84 -0.98 -1.29
N LYS A 92 0.00 -2.04 -1.32
CA LYS A 92 -0.55 -2.58 -2.57
C LYS A 92 -1.42 -1.55 -3.29
N ASN A 93 -2.31 -0.86 -2.58
CA ASN A 93 -3.19 0.15 -3.17
C ASN A 93 -2.43 1.39 -3.67
N TYR A 94 -1.37 1.81 -2.99
CA TYR A 94 -0.55 2.95 -3.40
C TYR A 94 0.22 2.62 -4.69
N LEU A 95 0.78 1.41 -4.78
CA LEU A 95 1.41 0.91 -5.99
C LEU A 95 0.41 0.79 -7.16
N ASP A 96 -0.84 0.36 -6.92
CA ASP A 96 -1.85 0.24 -7.98
C ASP A 96 -2.40 1.59 -8.46
N SER A 97 -2.74 2.47 -7.52
CA SER A 97 -3.48 3.71 -7.82
C SER A 97 -2.55 4.84 -8.27
N LEU A 98 -1.33 4.91 -7.71
CA LEU A 98 -0.38 5.99 -7.96
C LEU A 98 1.04 5.43 -8.20
N PRO A 99 1.23 4.52 -9.17
CA PRO A 99 2.49 3.78 -9.34
C PRO A 99 3.73 4.66 -9.45
N LYS A 100 3.65 5.81 -10.12
CA LYS A 100 4.79 6.75 -10.21
C LYS A 100 5.18 7.34 -8.86
N GLU A 101 4.18 7.75 -8.08
CA GLU A 101 4.41 8.33 -6.76
C GLU A 101 4.92 7.25 -5.80
N TYR A 102 4.39 6.04 -5.89
CA TYR A 102 4.91 4.87 -5.17
C TYR A 102 6.37 4.59 -5.51
N ILE A 103 6.74 4.51 -6.79
CA ILE A 103 8.12 4.23 -7.21
C ILE A 103 9.07 5.33 -6.67
N LYS A 104 8.69 6.60 -6.81
CA LYS A 104 9.45 7.74 -6.25
C LYS A 104 9.61 7.60 -4.74
N HIS A 105 8.53 7.29 -4.03
CA HIS A 105 8.53 7.06 -2.59
C HIS A 105 9.44 5.89 -2.20
N TYR A 106 9.23 4.72 -2.78
CA TYR A 106 9.99 3.49 -2.55
C TYR A 106 11.49 3.73 -2.75
N LYS A 107 11.89 4.42 -3.83
CA LYS A 107 13.29 4.72 -4.10
C LYS A 107 13.96 5.60 -3.04
N SER A 108 13.19 6.49 -2.40
CA SER A 108 13.67 7.35 -1.33
C SER A 108 13.81 6.65 0.03
N GLN A 109 13.26 5.43 0.17
CA GLN A 109 13.34 4.66 1.41
C GLN A 109 14.71 4.03 1.65
N SER A 110 15.03 3.82 2.93
CA SER A 110 16.18 3.01 3.35
C SER A 110 16.05 1.55 2.88
N PRO A 111 17.15 0.79 2.76
CA PRO A 111 17.07 -0.63 2.41
C PRO A 111 16.19 -1.46 3.35
N SER A 112 16.17 -1.15 4.65
CA SER A 112 15.31 -1.84 5.62
C SER A 112 13.83 -1.54 5.36
N ASN A 113 13.49 -0.28 5.08
CA ASN A 113 12.11 0.09 4.78
C ASN A 113 11.64 -0.49 3.45
N LYS A 114 12.50 -0.53 2.42
CA LYS A 114 12.19 -1.21 1.16
C LYS A 114 11.79 -2.67 1.37
N LYS A 115 12.55 -3.41 2.19
CA LYS A 115 12.21 -4.79 2.56
C LYS A 115 10.86 -4.90 3.26
N LEU A 116 10.49 -3.93 4.10
CA LEU A 116 9.17 -3.90 4.73
C LEU A 116 8.07 -3.71 3.69
N HIS A 117 8.23 -2.79 2.73
CA HIS A 117 7.29 -2.67 1.61
C HIS A 117 7.18 -3.97 0.81
N ASP A 118 8.30 -4.59 0.48
CA ASP A 118 8.33 -5.84 -0.30
C ASP A 118 7.57 -6.96 0.44
N MET A 119 7.83 -7.08 1.74
CA MET A 119 7.18 -8.04 2.64
C MET A 119 5.68 -7.76 2.79
N PHE A 120 5.29 -6.51 3.02
CA PHE A 120 3.89 -6.12 3.21
C PHE A 120 3.07 -6.29 1.93
N ILE A 121 3.65 -6.07 0.75
CA ILE A 121 2.95 -6.39 -0.51
C ILE A 121 2.87 -7.91 -0.70
N ALA A 122 3.95 -8.64 -0.41
CA ALA A 122 3.96 -10.09 -0.52
C ALA A 122 2.94 -10.76 0.40
N SER A 123 2.75 -10.26 1.62
CA SER A 123 1.78 -10.81 2.57
C SER A 123 0.35 -10.70 2.06
N GLU A 124 -0.01 -9.63 1.34
CA GLU A 124 -1.35 -9.51 0.74
C GLU A 124 -1.61 -10.66 -0.24
N PHE A 125 -0.64 -11.01 -1.09
CA PHE A 125 -0.79 -12.11 -2.04
C PHE A 125 -0.72 -13.49 -1.38
N TYR A 126 0.06 -13.62 -0.31
CA TYR A 126 0.10 -14.83 0.51
C TYR A 126 -1.25 -15.11 1.17
N ILE A 127 -1.90 -14.07 1.72
CA ILE A 127 -3.20 -14.15 2.38
C ILE A 127 -4.32 -14.38 1.36
N GLU A 128 -4.25 -13.76 0.18
CA GLU A 128 -5.26 -13.91 -0.88
C GLU A 128 -5.20 -15.26 -1.60
N GLY A 129 -4.03 -15.86 -1.76
CA GLY A 129 -3.83 -17.11 -2.51
C GLY A 129 -4.12 -18.35 -1.68
N ALA A 130 -4.76 -19.37 -2.26
CA ALA A 130 -4.95 -20.64 -1.57
C ALA A 130 -3.64 -21.46 -1.45
N ASP A 131 -2.73 -21.27 -2.41
CA ASP A 131 -1.39 -21.85 -2.42
C ASP A 131 -0.37 -20.91 -3.08
N ILE A 132 0.91 -21.30 -3.05
CA ILE A 132 2.01 -20.52 -3.61
C ILE A 132 1.84 -20.23 -5.11
N LYS A 133 1.25 -21.15 -5.87
CA LYS A 133 1.06 -20.99 -7.31
C LYS A 133 -0.02 -19.96 -7.59
N GLU A 134 -1.13 -19.99 -6.87
CA GLU A 134 -2.19 -18.98 -6.96
C GLU A 134 -1.70 -17.60 -6.52
N ALA A 135 -0.89 -17.52 -5.46
CA ALA A 135 -0.28 -16.27 -5.01
C ALA A 135 0.62 -15.66 -6.11
N TYR A 136 1.46 -16.46 -6.78
CA TYR A 136 2.29 -15.98 -7.89
C TYR A 136 1.49 -15.50 -9.09
N ILE A 137 0.43 -16.22 -9.46
CA ILE A 137 -0.44 -15.84 -10.57
C ILE A 137 -1.07 -14.46 -10.27
N SER A 138 -1.59 -14.29 -9.05
CA SER A 138 -2.23 -13.05 -8.62
C SER A 138 -1.25 -11.87 -8.58
N LEU A 139 -0.05 -12.07 -8.01
CA LEU A 139 1.01 -11.07 -8.01
C LEU A 139 1.45 -10.69 -9.42
N SER A 140 1.68 -11.68 -10.28
CA SER A 140 2.13 -11.45 -11.66
C SER A 140 1.08 -10.68 -12.46
N LYS A 141 -0.20 -11.03 -12.28
CA LYS A 141 -1.31 -10.29 -12.89
C LYS A 141 -1.37 -8.86 -12.37
N PHE A 142 -1.24 -8.65 -11.07
CA PHE A 142 -1.23 -7.33 -10.47
C PHE A 142 -0.14 -6.43 -11.08
N PHE A 143 1.11 -6.88 -11.11
CA PHE A 143 2.20 -6.09 -11.69
C PHE A 143 2.06 -5.90 -13.21
N PHE A 144 1.46 -6.85 -13.91
CA PHE A 144 1.10 -6.66 -15.31
C PHE A 144 0.11 -5.51 -15.47
N ASP A 145 -0.98 -5.50 -14.70
CA ASP A 145 -2.01 -4.47 -14.73
C ASP A 145 -1.44 -3.09 -14.35
N VAL A 146 -0.59 -3.01 -13.31
CA VAL A 146 0.10 -1.78 -12.89
C VAL A 146 0.96 -1.19 -14.01
N LYS A 147 1.67 -2.04 -14.76
CA LYS A 147 2.47 -1.59 -15.91
C LYS A 147 1.61 -1.04 -17.05
N GLN A 148 0.34 -1.43 -17.15
CA GLN A 148 -0.60 -0.90 -18.17
C GLN A 148 -1.27 0.42 -17.75
N ARG A 149 -1.02 0.95 -16.54
CA ARG A 149 -1.62 2.21 -16.08
C ARG A 149 -1.10 3.40 -16.87
N ASP A 150 -1.97 4.39 -17.08
CA ASP A 150 -1.65 5.58 -17.86
C ASP A 150 -0.42 6.32 -17.33
N GLY A 151 0.45 6.68 -18.27
CA GLY A 151 1.66 7.45 -18.02
C GLY A 151 2.85 6.63 -17.53
N ILE A 152 2.77 5.32 -17.33
CA ILE A 152 3.96 4.51 -17.05
C ILE A 152 4.83 4.43 -18.32
N TYR A 153 6.09 4.84 -18.21
CA TYR A 153 7.05 4.85 -19.32
C TYR A 153 8.19 3.87 -19.09
N THR A 154 9.02 3.63 -20.11
CA THR A 154 10.08 2.61 -20.11
C THR A 154 10.98 2.61 -18.87
N LYS A 155 11.28 3.79 -18.29
CA LYS A 155 12.08 3.89 -17.08
C LYS A 155 11.34 3.30 -15.87
N GLU A 156 10.09 3.69 -15.66
CA GLU A 156 9.23 3.19 -14.59
C GLU A 156 8.95 1.68 -14.75
N TYR A 157 8.91 1.14 -15.98
CA TYR A 157 8.80 -0.31 -16.20
C TYR A 157 9.94 -1.09 -15.54
N LYS A 158 11.18 -0.64 -15.73
CA LYS A 158 12.35 -1.29 -15.14
C LYS A 158 12.29 -1.21 -13.61
N GLU A 159 11.90 -0.06 -13.08
CA GLU A 159 11.77 0.14 -11.62
C GLU A 159 10.66 -0.75 -11.04
N LEU A 160 9.54 -0.94 -11.76
CA LEU A 160 8.48 -1.88 -11.39
C LEU A 160 8.92 -3.34 -11.47
N GLU A 161 9.78 -3.71 -12.43
CA GLU A 161 10.35 -5.06 -12.51
C GLU A 161 11.27 -5.35 -11.33
N GLU A 162 12.09 -4.38 -10.92
CA GLU A 162 12.94 -4.50 -9.73
C GLU A 162 12.11 -4.68 -8.46
N ILE A 163 11.04 -3.90 -8.30
CA ILE A 163 10.10 -4.05 -7.17
C ILE A 163 9.39 -5.41 -7.25
N GLN A 164 8.90 -5.82 -8.43
CA GLN A 164 8.22 -7.09 -8.62
C GLN A 164 9.11 -8.26 -8.21
N LEU A 165 10.39 -8.25 -8.60
CA LEU A 165 11.36 -9.27 -8.22
C LEU A 165 11.56 -9.31 -6.71
N ALA A 166 11.69 -8.15 -6.06
CA ALA A 166 11.85 -8.08 -4.60
C ALA A 166 10.62 -8.66 -3.87
N VAL A 167 9.41 -8.30 -4.29
CA VAL A 167 8.16 -8.84 -3.72
C VAL A 167 8.06 -10.35 -3.96
N VAL A 168 8.46 -10.85 -5.14
CA VAL A 168 8.51 -12.29 -5.44
C VAL A 168 9.45 -13.03 -4.48
N GLU A 169 10.62 -12.49 -4.19
CA GLU A 169 11.55 -13.09 -3.23
C GLU A 169 10.99 -13.08 -1.80
N SER A 170 10.34 -11.99 -1.39
CA SER A 170 9.62 -11.95 -0.11
C SER A 170 8.50 -13.00 -0.04
N LEU A 171 7.71 -13.16 -1.11
CA LEU A 171 6.65 -14.17 -1.17
C LEU A 171 7.21 -15.60 -1.07
N LYS A 172 8.32 -15.91 -1.77
CA LYS A 172 9.02 -17.21 -1.64
C LYS A 172 9.35 -17.53 -0.20
N SER A 173 9.88 -16.54 0.53
CA SER A 173 10.31 -16.72 1.92
C SER A 173 9.18 -17.05 2.89
N MET A 174 7.92 -16.75 2.54
CA MET A 174 6.75 -17.01 3.38
C MET A 174 6.22 -18.46 3.28
N TYR A 175 6.65 -19.21 2.25
CA TYR A 175 6.25 -20.62 2.04
C TYR A 175 7.35 -21.62 2.42
N ASN A 176 8.53 -21.14 2.81
CA ASN A 176 9.66 -21.96 3.28
C ASN A 176 9.72 -21.94 4.81
#